data_AF-A0A5D0V123-F1
#
_entry.id   AF-A0A5D0V123-F1
#
_cell.length_a   1.000
_cell.length_b   1.000
_cell.length_c   1.000
_cell.angle_alpha   90.00
_cell.angle_beta   90.00
_cell.angle_gamma   90.00
#
_symmetry.space_group_name_H-M   'P 1'
#
loop_
_entity.id
_entity.type
_entity.pdbx_description
1 polymer ?
#
loop_
_entity_poly.entity_id
_entity_poly.type
_entity_poly.pdbx_seq_one_letter_code
_entity_poly.pdbx_strand_id
1 'polypeptide(L)'
;MSALRRALRHARRCSWGVLALVLAGVLVPAPASAHPFGAPQQIKVAGEGEHGVRVRWLVGGADDLTLLGISLGVLPQDRVLLDGAVSYEASDAETLAGAPKFAKYLTERIIVTQDGRPCEGKASVADDLAADGAEVRFTCPEPVSTVTVTARMLTDLHEAYRTLARGPEGQKAVYDANHESADWTVGDGTDDCSPASTRTVAAVSSRSSALQLSVVGGVLLAVVVAGAFWHRRRGRKA
;
A
#
# COMPACT_ATOMS: atom_id res chain seq x y z
N MET A 1 48.32 -12.15 -50.34
CA MET A 1 46.86 -12.23 -49.99
C MET A 1 46.55 -12.74 -48.57
N SER A 2 47.53 -13.03 -47.69
CA SER A 2 47.29 -13.62 -46.35
C SER A 2 47.17 -12.60 -45.19
N ALA A 3 47.75 -11.39 -45.33
CA ALA A 3 47.78 -10.37 -44.27
C ALA A 3 46.45 -9.61 -44.11
N LEU A 4 45.78 -9.24 -45.21
CA LEU A 4 44.49 -8.52 -45.16
C LEU A 4 43.36 -9.31 -44.48
N ARG A 5 43.40 -10.65 -44.58
CA ARG A 5 42.38 -11.53 -43.97
C ARG A 5 42.54 -11.68 -42.45
N ARG A 6 43.67 -11.27 -41.84
CA ARG A 6 43.85 -11.28 -40.38
C ARG A 6 43.35 -9.99 -39.73
N ALA A 7 43.59 -8.84 -40.36
CA ALA A 7 43.16 -7.53 -39.85
C ALA A 7 41.62 -7.42 -39.71
N LEU A 8 40.87 -7.91 -40.71
CA LEU A 8 39.40 -7.92 -40.69
C LEU A 8 38.79 -8.83 -39.60
N ARG A 9 39.54 -9.83 -39.11
CA ARG A 9 39.07 -10.74 -38.05
C ARG A 9 39.26 -10.18 -36.63
N HIS A 10 40.19 -9.24 -36.43
CA HIS A 10 40.35 -8.54 -35.15
C HIS A 10 39.33 -7.42 -34.98
N ALA A 11 39.04 -6.65 -36.03
CA ALA A 11 38.01 -5.60 -36.00
C ALA A 11 36.60 -6.14 -35.67
N ARG A 12 36.28 -7.36 -36.15
CA ARG A 12 35.00 -8.04 -35.87
C ARG A 12 34.88 -8.62 -34.46
N ARG A 13 36.00 -8.90 -33.77
CA ARG A 13 35.99 -9.42 -32.40
C ARG A 13 35.87 -8.33 -31.35
N CYS A 14 36.42 -7.13 -31.60
CA CYS A 14 36.25 -5.99 -30.69
C CYS A 14 34.82 -5.43 -30.70
N SER A 15 34.12 -5.47 -31.84
CA SER A 15 32.77 -4.95 -31.99
C SER A 15 31.70 -5.76 -31.24
N TRP A 16 31.92 -7.06 -31.01
CA TRP A 16 30.97 -7.91 -30.27
C TRP A 16 31.11 -7.77 -28.75
N GLY A 17 32.30 -7.42 -28.24
CA GLY A 17 32.51 -7.18 -26.80
C GLY A 17 31.81 -5.91 -26.29
N VAL A 18 31.76 -4.87 -27.13
CA VAL A 18 31.11 -3.59 -26.77
C VAL A 18 29.57 -3.73 -26.72
N LEU A 19 28.98 -4.51 -27.63
CA LEU A 19 27.52 -4.71 -27.66
C LEU A 19 27.00 -5.47 -26.43
N ALA A 20 27.75 -6.46 -25.94
CA ALA A 20 27.37 -7.24 -24.75
C ALA A 20 27.40 -6.40 -23.46
N LEU A 21 28.30 -5.43 -23.36
CA LEU A 21 28.41 -4.53 -22.20
C LEU A 21 27.28 -3.48 -22.17
N VAL A 22 26.82 -3.01 -23.34
CA VAL A 22 25.67 -2.10 -23.44
C VAL A 22 24.36 -2.79 -23.08
N LEU A 23 24.18 -4.08 -23.42
CA LEU A 23 22.97 -4.84 -23.05
C LEU A 23 22.90 -5.21 -21.56
N ALA A 24 24.03 -5.33 -20.86
CA ALA A 24 24.05 -5.62 -19.43
C ALA A 24 23.79 -4.38 -18.55
N GLY A 25 24.06 -3.16 -19.05
CA GLY A 25 23.88 -1.92 -18.30
C GLY A 25 22.44 -1.42 -18.15
N VAL A 26 21.46 -2.02 -18.85
CA VAL A 26 20.06 -1.55 -18.88
C VAL A 26 19.18 -2.20 -17.80
N LEU A 27 19.73 -3.12 -16.99
CA LEU A 27 18.98 -3.87 -15.98
C LEU A 27 19.27 -3.42 -14.54
N VAL A 28 19.71 -2.18 -14.32
CA VAL A 28 19.69 -1.61 -12.97
C VAL A 28 18.23 -1.30 -12.64
N PRO A 29 17.56 -2.04 -11.71
CA PRO A 29 16.23 -1.64 -11.28
C PRO A 29 16.35 -0.22 -10.72
N ALA A 30 15.51 0.69 -11.23
CA ALA A 30 15.42 2.02 -10.66
C ALA A 30 15.18 1.87 -9.14
N PRO A 31 15.85 2.68 -8.30
CA PRO A 31 15.55 2.65 -6.88
C PRO A 31 14.05 2.84 -6.71
N ALA A 32 13.40 1.87 -6.06
CA ALA A 32 12.00 2.03 -5.68
C ALA A 32 11.95 3.26 -4.77
N SER A 33 11.32 4.34 -5.25
CA SER A 33 10.97 5.44 -4.36
C SER A 33 10.03 4.88 -3.31
N ALA A 34 10.51 4.79 -2.07
CA ALA A 34 9.64 4.61 -0.94
C ALA A 34 8.66 5.78 -0.94
N HIS A 35 7.36 5.50 -1.02
CA HIS A 35 6.36 6.54 -0.99
C HIS A 35 6.46 7.27 0.36
N PRO A 36 6.45 8.62 0.38
CA PRO A 36 6.74 9.39 1.60
C PRO A 36 5.66 9.27 2.70
N PHE A 37 4.57 8.53 2.45
CA PHE A 37 3.40 8.43 3.33
C PHE A 37 3.17 7.00 3.87
N GLY A 38 4.20 6.14 3.89
CA GLY A 38 4.10 4.79 4.45
C GLY A 38 3.12 3.86 3.73
N ALA A 39 2.60 2.87 4.46
CA ALA A 39 1.49 2.06 3.98
C ALA A 39 0.20 2.90 3.93
N PRO A 40 -0.75 2.62 3.03
CA PRO A 40 -2.00 3.37 2.99
C PRO A 40 -2.85 3.09 4.25
N GLN A 41 -3.61 4.10 4.67
CA GLN A 41 -4.60 3.95 5.74
C GLN A 41 -5.67 2.93 5.33
N GLN A 42 -6.35 2.34 6.31
CA GLN A 42 -7.43 1.37 6.07
C GLN A 42 -8.71 1.75 6.79
N ILE A 43 -9.85 1.51 6.14
CA ILE A 43 -11.18 1.57 6.76
C ILE A 43 -11.91 0.24 6.56
N LYS A 44 -12.58 -0.25 7.61
CA LYS A 44 -13.56 -1.34 7.54
C LYS A 44 -14.94 -0.83 7.92
N VAL A 45 -15.90 -0.99 7.01
CA VAL A 45 -17.32 -0.67 7.22
C VAL A 45 -18.08 -1.96 7.53
N ALA A 46 -18.99 -1.93 8.49
CA ALA A 46 -19.88 -3.04 8.83
C ALA A 46 -21.24 -2.51 9.33
N GLY A 47 -22.32 -3.29 9.17
CA GLY A 47 -23.58 -3.06 9.87
C GLY A 47 -23.51 -3.59 11.31
N GLU A 48 -24.35 -3.05 12.20
CA GLU A 48 -24.46 -3.44 13.61
C GLU A 48 -25.92 -3.37 14.07
N GLY A 49 -26.65 -4.47 13.91
CA GLY A 49 -28.11 -4.49 14.08
C GLY A 49 -28.83 -3.62 13.06
N GLU A 50 -30.12 -3.40 13.29
CA GLU A 50 -30.98 -2.74 12.29
C GLU A 50 -30.61 -1.28 12.03
N HIS A 51 -30.10 -0.55 13.03
CA HIS A 51 -29.85 0.89 12.95
C HIS A 51 -28.36 1.27 12.99
N GLY A 52 -27.47 0.30 13.23
CA GLY A 52 -26.07 0.57 13.52
C GLY A 52 -25.16 0.42 12.31
N VAL A 53 -24.15 1.30 12.24
CA VAL A 53 -23.03 1.17 11.30
C VAL A 53 -21.74 1.37 12.07
N ARG A 54 -20.79 0.46 11.88
CA ARG A 54 -19.46 0.50 12.51
C ARG A 54 -18.40 0.79 11.46
N VAL A 55 -17.60 1.81 11.70
CA VAL A 55 -16.48 2.21 10.83
C VAL A 55 -15.19 2.15 11.65
N ARG A 56 -14.33 1.17 11.37
CA ARG A 56 -13.01 1.03 11.99
C ARG A 56 -11.94 1.61 11.07
N TRP A 57 -11.15 2.54 11.58
CA TRP A 57 -9.99 3.12 10.92
C TRP A 57 -8.70 2.54 11.48
N LEU A 58 -7.76 2.19 10.61
CA LEU A 58 -6.40 1.84 10.97
C LEU A 58 -5.44 2.78 10.25
N VAL A 59 -4.46 3.26 11.00
CA VAL A 59 -3.40 4.11 10.45
C VAL A 59 -2.52 3.34 9.48
N GLY A 60 -1.92 4.05 8.53
CA GLY A 60 -0.99 3.51 7.55
C GLY A 60 0.42 3.34 8.11
N GLY A 61 1.02 4.45 8.54
CA GLY A 61 2.29 4.50 9.27
C GLY A 61 2.12 4.99 10.71
N ALA A 62 2.97 4.53 11.63
CA ALA A 62 2.91 4.97 13.02
C ALA A 62 3.30 6.46 13.18
N ASP A 63 4.20 6.94 12.31
CA ASP A 63 4.59 8.34 12.17
C ASP A 63 3.43 9.28 11.82
N ASP A 64 2.41 8.79 11.10
CA ASP A 64 1.19 9.55 10.84
C ASP A 64 0.42 9.88 12.13
N LEU A 65 0.49 9.01 13.16
CA LEU A 65 -0.13 9.28 14.46
C LEU A 65 0.59 10.42 15.17
N THR A 66 1.93 10.46 15.10
CA THR A 66 2.70 11.57 15.65
C THR A 66 2.35 12.87 14.92
N LEU A 67 2.34 12.86 13.58
CA LEU A 67 1.98 14.03 12.78
C LEU A 67 0.55 14.53 13.09
N LEU A 68 -0.41 13.61 13.23
CA LEU A 68 -1.78 13.94 13.63
C LEU A 68 -1.83 14.50 15.06
N GLY A 69 -1.10 13.90 16.01
CA GLY A 69 -1.04 14.41 17.37
C GLY A 69 -0.46 15.81 17.46
N ILE A 70 0.53 16.13 16.62
CA ILE A 70 1.10 17.47 16.48
C ILE A 70 0.06 18.45 15.92
N SER A 71 -0.65 18.08 14.85
CA SER A 71 -1.63 18.96 14.20
C SER A 71 -2.86 19.25 15.09
N LEU A 72 -3.25 18.28 15.92
CA LEU A 72 -4.29 18.46 16.94
C LEU A 72 -3.80 19.24 18.17
N GLY A 73 -2.49 19.52 18.28
CA GLY A 73 -1.88 20.13 19.45
C GLY A 73 -2.03 19.28 20.70
N VAL A 74 -1.88 17.96 20.54
CA VAL A 74 -1.80 16.95 21.60
C VAL A 74 -0.34 16.60 21.89
N LEU A 75 0.50 16.59 20.85
CA LEU A 75 1.94 16.33 20.92
C LEU A 75 2.75 17.61 20.65
N PRO A 76 3.98 17.70 21.18
CA PRO A 76 4.87 18.83 20.94
C PRO A 76 5.43 18.85 19.51
N GLN A 77 5.81 20.05 19.03
CA GLN A 77 6.35 20.27 17.67
C GLN A 77 7.81 19.81 17.52
N ASP A 78 8.51 19.54 18.62
CA ASP A 78 9.92 19.09 18.62
C ASP A 78 10.11 17.65 18.10
N ARG A 79 9.01 16.95 17.81
CA ARG A 79 8.96 15.68 17.06
C ARG A 79 9.30 15.82 15.58
N VAL A 80 9.22 17.03 15.02
CA VAL A 80 9.54 17.30 13.61
C VAL A 80 11.03 17.64 13.49
N LEU A 81 11.76 16.82 12.74
CA LEU A 81 13.18 17.00 12.45
C LEU A 81 13.41 18.12 11.42
N LEU A 82 14.66 18.57 11.29
CA LEU A 82 15.04 19.68 10.40
C LEU A 82 14.75 19.41 8.91
N ASP A 83 14.69 18.15 8.51
CA ASP A 83 14.36 17.70 7.16
C ASP A 83 12.85 17.47 6.95
N GLY A 84 12.03 17.77 7.96
CA GLY A 84 10.58 17.55 7.95
C GLY A 84 10.17 16.13 8.30
N ALA A 85 11.11 15.21 8.58
CA ALA A 85 10.76 13.88 9.06
C ALA A 85 10.16 13.95 10.47
N VAL A 86 9.24 13.03 10.77
CA VAL A 86 8.59 12.95 12.07
C VAL A 86 9.18 11.79 12.85
N SER A 87 9.67 12.06 14.05
CA SER A 87 10.18 11.03 14.96
C SER A 87 9.02 10.43 15.74
N TYR A 88 8.65 9.18 15.42
CA TYR A 88 7.65 8.42 16.17
C TYR A 88 8.20 7.87 17.49
N GLU A 89 7.42 8.01 18.56
CA GLU A 89 7.59 7.27 19.80
C GLU A 89 6.32 6.48 20.13
N ALA A 90 6.45 5.29 20.73
CA ALA A 90 5.30 4.46 21.10
C ALA A 90 4.29 5.20 22.01
N SER A 91 4.80 6.06 22.91
CA SER A 91 3.97 6.88 23.80
C SER A 91 3.14 7.95 23.08
N ASP A 92 3.49 8.31 21.84
CA ASP A 92 2.73 9.28 21.05
C ASP A 92 1.33 8.72 20.73
N ALA A 93 1.25 7.43 20.38
CA ALA A 93 -0.01 6.74 20.09
C ALA A 93 -0.90 6.66 21.34
N GLU A 94 -0.32 6.34 22.51
CA GLU A 94 -1.04 6.31 23.79
C GLU A 94 -1.58 7.70 24.17
N THR A 95 -0.74 8.73 24.03
CA THR A 95 -1.11 10.12 24.34
C THR A 95 -2.22 10.60 23.41
N LEU A 96 -2.15 10.27 22.11
CA LEU A 96 -3.19 10.59 21.15
C LEU A 96 -4.49 9.82 21.44
N ALA A 97 -4.41 8.54 21.80
CA ALA A 97 -5.57 7.71 22.08
C ALA A 97 -6.39 8.24 23.26
N GLY A 98 -5.72 8.75 24.29
CA GLY A 98 -6.36 9.37 25.46
C GLY A 98 -6.92 10.78 25.23
N ALA A 99 -6.66 11.40 24.07
CA ALA A 99 -7.02 12.80 23.83
C ALA A 99 -8.46 12.96 23.31
N PRO A 100 -9.34 13.73 23.99
CA PRO A 100 -10.69 14.01 23.48
C PRO A 100 -10.72 14.69 22.10
N LYS A 101 -9.66 15.44 21.77
CA LYS A 101 -9.48 16.05 20.45
C LYS A 101 -9.41 15.02 19.33
N PHE A 102 -8.82 13.85 19.58
CA PHE A 102 -8.72 12.79 18.59
C PHE A 102 -10.07 12.09 18.37
N ALA A 103 -10.80 11.79 19.45
CA ALA A 103 -12.17 11.28 19.35
C ALA A 103 -13.08 12.22 18.55
N LYS A 104 -12.98 13.54 18.80
CA LYS A 104 -13.70 14.56 18.04
C LYS A 104 -13.28 14.57 16.56
N TYR A 105 -11.97 14.55 16.29
CA TYR A 105 -11.43 14.49 14.93
C TYR A 105 -11.99 13.29 14.16
N LEU A 106 -12.02 12.09 14.77
CA LEU A 106 -12.61 10.90 14.13
C LEU A 106 -14.06 11.13 13.69
N THR A 107 -14.91 11.70 14.56
CA THR A 107 -16.33 11.97 14.22
C THR A 107 -16.54 13.13 13.24
N GLU A 108 -15.57 14.02 13.08
CA GLU A 108 -15.62 15.10 12.07
C GLU A 108 -15.10 14.63 10.71
N ARG A 109 -14.18 13.67 10.70
CA ARG A 109 -13.54 13.13 9.49
C ARG A 109 -14.24 11.92 8.93
N ILE A 110 -14.92 11.15 9.76
CA ILE A 110 -15.72 9.99 9.37
C ILE A 110 -17.17 10.33 9.66
N ILE A 111 -17.97 10.41 8.61
CA ILE A 111 -19.40 10.77 8.68
C ILE A 111 -20.17 9.67 7.97
N VAL A 112 -21.31 9.29 8.55
CA VAL A 112 -22.27 8.38 7.92
C VAL A 112 -23.58 9.10 7.75
N THR A 113 -24.16 9.02 6.56
CA THR A 113 -25.50 9.52 6.27
C THR A 113 -26.39 8.43 5.68
N GLN A 114 -27.66 8.44 6.08
CA GLN A 114 -28.74 7.62 5.52
C GLN A 114 -29.70 8.55 4.77
N ASP A 115 -29.80 8.39 3.45
CA ASP A 115 -30.63 9.25 2.60
C ASP A 115 -30.38 10.76 2.82
N GLY A 116 -29.10 11.12 2.98
CA GLY A 116 -28.66 12.49 3.26
C GLY A 116 -28.88 12.97 4.71
N ARG A 117 -29.51 12.18 5.59
CA ARG A 117 -29.63 12.49 7.02
C ARG A 117 -28.42 11.97 7.80
N PRO A 118 -27.81 12.77 8.69
CA PRO A 118 -26.66 12.32 9.47
C PRO A 118 -27.05 11.23 10.48
N CYS A 119 -26.21 10.21 10.61
CA CYS A 119 -26.26 9.24 11.69
C CYS A 119 -25.41 9.74 12.87
N GLU A 120 -25.87 9.56 14.11
CA GLU A 120 -25.13 10.01 15.30
C GLU A 120 -23.90 9.12 15.52
N GLY A 121 -22.70 9.68 15.43
CA GLY A 121 -21.43 8.97 15.58
C GLY A 121 -20.82 9.09 16.97
N LYS A 122 -20.31 7.98 17.52
CA LYS A 122 -19.54 7.92 18.77
C LYS A 122 -18.21 7.20 18.52
N ALA A 123 -17.11 7.88 18.80
CA ALA A 123 -15.77 7.32 18.66
C ALA A 123 -15.37 6.50 19.90
N SER A 124 -14.71 5.38 19.65
CA SER A 124 -13.99 4.55 20.62
C SER A 124 -12.58 4.34 20.08
N VAL A 125 -11.57 4.54 20.90
CA VAL A 125 -10.16 4.41 20.50
C VAL A 125 -9.57 3.18 21.20
N ALA A 126 -8.82 2.36 20.48
CA ALA A 126 -8.16 1.20 21.08
C ALA A 126 -6.97 1.65 21.94
N ASP A 127 -6.63 0.84 22.95
CA ASP A 127 -5.45 1.09 23.80
C ASP A 127 -4.16 1.08 22.96
N ASP A 128 -4.02 0.10 22.07
CA ASP A 128 -2.96 0.07 21.05
C ASP A 128 -3.48 0.71 19.74
N LEU A 129 -3.53 2.03 19.70
CA LEU A 129 -3.99 2.79 18.54
C LEU A 129 -3.19 2.47 17.25
N ALA A 130 -1.90 2.16 17.36
CA ALA A 130 -1.07 1.86 16.20
C ALA A 130 -1.41 0.50 15.57
N ALA A 131 -1.68 -0.52 16.40
CA ALA A 131 -2.02 -1.85 15.92
C ALA A 131 -3.52 -2.01 15.63
N ASP A 132 -4.38 -1.52 16.52
CA ASP A 132 -5.80 -1.77 16.51
C ASP A 132 -6.63 -0.61 15.94
N GLY A 133 -6.10 0.60 15.92
CA GLY A 133 -6.77 1.74 15.33
C GLY A 133 -7.88 2.32 16.22
N ALA A 134 -8.86 2.92 15.57
CA ALA A 134 -10.02 3.52 16.23
C ALA A 134 -11.31 3.16 15.51
N GLU A 135 -12.43 3.26 16.21
CA GLU A 135 -13.74 2.89 15.73
C GLU A 135 -14.71 4.04 15.94
N VAL A 136 -15.59 4.28 14.96
CA VAL A 136 -16.75 5.15 15.13
C VAL A 136 -18.00 4.33 14.89
N ARG A 137 -18.87 4.28 15.90
CA ARG A 137 -20.18 3.64 15.81
C ARG A 137 -21.23 4.68 15.55
N PHE A 138 -22.01 4.47 14.50
CA PHE A 138 -23.08 5.36 14.07
C PHE A 138 -24.43 4.73 14.34
N THR A 139 -25.37 5.53 14.81
CA THR A 139 -26.79 5.16 14.93
C THR A 139 -27.60 5.99 13.94
N CYS A 140 -28.25 5.32 12.99
CA CYS A 140 -29.06 5.96 11.96
C CYS A 140 -30.55 6.01 12.37
N PRO A 141 -31.31 7.03 11.89
CA PRO A 141 -32.68 7.27 12.31
C PRO A 141 -33.66 6.15 11.91
N GLU A 142 -33.41 5.48 10.78
CA GLU A 142 -34.22 4.36 10.28
C GLU A 142 -33.35 3.10 10.11
N PRO A 143 -33.96 1.92 9.96
CA PRO A 143 -33.23 0.70 9.64
C PRO A 143 -32.35 0.87 8.38
N VAL A 144 -31.09 0.42 8.45
CA VAL A 144 -30.08 0.64 7.42
C VAL A 144 -29.96 -0.57 6.49
N SER A 145 -30.07 -0.33 5.19
CA SER A 145 -29.64 -1.28 4.14
C SER A 145 -28.50 -0.71 3.32
N THR A 146 -28.50 0.60 3.12
CA THR A 146 -27.48 1.36 2.41
C THR A 146 -27.19 2.64 3.16
N VAL A 147 -25.91 2.99 3.28
CA VAL A 147 -25.47 4.26 3.84
C VAL A 147 -24.38 4.87 2.98
N THR A 148 -24.28 6.20 2.97
CA THR A 148 -23.13 6.90 2.41
C THR A 148 -22.13 7.15 3.54
N VAL A 149 -20.90 6.67 3.36
CA VAL A 149 -19.78 6.93 4.27
C VAL A 149 -18.88 7.96 3.62
N THR A 150 -18.64 9.05 4.33
CA THR A 150 -17.63 10.06 4.00
C THR A 150 -16.42 9.89 4.90
N ALA A 151 -15.23 9.77 4.34
CA ALA A 151 -13.99 9.64 5.10
C ALA A 151 -12.89 10.58 4.55
N ARG A 152 -12.36 11.42 5.43
CA ARG A 152 -11.37 12.47 5.11
C ARG A 152 -10.15 12.41 6.03
N MET A 153 -9.78 11.19 6.40
CA MET A 153 -8.71 10.93 7.36
C MET A 153 -7.35 11.36 6.79
N LEU A 154 -6.72 12.30 7.49
CA LEU A 154 -5.39 12.88 7.21
C LEU A 154 -5.28 13.69 5.92
N THR A 155 -6.35 13.80 5.11
CA THR A 155 -6.31 14.60 3.87
C THR A 155 -6.17 16.10 4.13
N ASP A 156 -6.42 16.56 5.35
CA ASP A 156 -6.09 17.89 5.84
C ASP A 156 -4.63 18.10 6.20
N LEU A 157 -3.91 17.03 6.55
CA LEU A 157 -2.48 17.09 6.78
C LEU A 157 -1.75 17.12 5.44
N HIS A 158 -2.20 16.29 4.49
CA HIS A 158 -1.68 16.30 3.14
C HIS A 158 -2.67 15.70 2.13
N GLU A 159 -2.83 16.35 0.97
CA GLU A 159 -3.77 15.90 -0.08
C GLU A 159 -3.42 14.54 -0.70
N ALA A 160 -2.20 14.04 -0.49
CA ALA A 160 -1.72 12.76 -1.00
C ALA A 160 -2.14 11.56 -0.16
N TYR A 161 -2.70 11.76 1.05
CA TYR A 161 -3.20 10.65 1.84
C TYR A 161 -4.33 9.92 1.12
N ARG A 162 -4.31 8.59 1.24
CA ARG A 162 -5.29 7.68 0.66
C ARG A 162 -5.72 6.68 1.73
N THR A 163 -7.02 6.37 1.76
CA THR A 163 -7.57 5.35 2.65
C THR A 163 -8.22 4.25 1.83
N LEU A 164 -7.74 3.02 1.99
CA LEU A 164 -8.32 1.84 1.36
C LEU A 164 -9.46 1.32 2.24
N ALA A 165 -10.68 1.33 1.71
CA ALA A 165 -11.85 0.90 2.44
C ALA A 165 -12.35 -0.47 1.98
N ARG A 166 -12.86 -1.25 2.93
CA ARG A 166 -13.49 -2.55 2.69
C ARG A 166 -14.78 -2.66 3.49
N GLY A 167 -15.73 -3.42 2.98
CA GLY A 167 -17.03 -3.60 3.63
C GLY A 167 -17.65 -4.97 3.35
N PRO A 168 -18.93 -5.14 3.68
CA PRO A 168 -19.66 -6.39 3.50
C PRO A 168 -19.61 -6.86 2.05
N GLU A 169 -19.72 -8.18 1.85
CA GLU A 169 -19.79 -8.80 0.51
C GLU A 169 -18.58 -8.50 -0.40
N GLY A 170 -17.46 -8.08 0.19
CA GLY A 170 -16.24 -7.76 -0.54
C GLY A 170 -16.25 -6.40 -1.23
N GLN A 171 -17.20 -5.51 -0.87
CA GLN A 171 -17.21 -4.11 -1.31
C GLN A 171 -15.89 -3.41 -0.97
N LYS A 172 -15.46 -2.51 -1.84
CA LYS A 172 -14.22 -1.75 -1.71
C LYS A 172 -14.40 -0.33 -2.22
N ALA A 173 -13.73 0.62 -1.58
CA ALA A 173 -13.59 1.98 -2.06
C ALA A 173 -12.20 2.50 -1.74
N VAL A 174 -11.82 3.62 -2.36
CA VAL A 174 -10.63 4.39 -1.99
C VAL A 174 -11.09 5.79 -1.69
N TYR A 175 -10.77 6.28 -0.50
CA TYR A 175 -11.00 7.67 -0.12
C TYR A 175 -9.76 8.50 -0.35
N ASP A 176 -9.96 9.65 -0.98
CA ASP A 176 -8.93 10.64 -1.24
C ASP A 176 -9.50 12.07 -1.26
N ALA A 177 -8.63 13.06 -1.46
CA ALA A 177 -9.03 14.48 -1.45
C ALA A 177 -10.10 14.86 -2.50
N ASN A 178 -10.31 14.04 -3.53
CA ASN A 178 -11.30 14.27 -4.59
C ASN A 178 -12.46 13.27 -4.56
N HIS A 179 -12.32 12.16 -3.82
CA HIS A 179 -13.30 11.10 -3.69
C HIS A 179 -13.51 10.78 -2.20
N GLU A 180 -14.24 11.64 -1.50
CA GLU A 180 -14.38 11.55 -0.05
C GLU A 180 -15.52 10.63 0.39
N SER A 181 -16.43 10.25 -0.51
CA SER A 181 -17.67 9.51 -0.19
C SER A 181 -17.85 8.26 -1.03
N ALA A 182 -18.42 7.21 -0.43
CA ALA A 182 -18.86 6.00 -1.12
C ALA A 182 -20.12 5.44 -0.45
N ASP A 183 -20.99 4.82 -1.24
CA ASP A 183 -22.16 4.11 -0.75
C ASP A 183 -21.79 2.67 -0.36
N TRP A 184 -22.35 2.21 0.75
CA TRP A 184 -22.12 0.88 1.31
C TRP A 184 -23.44 0.20 1.55
N THR A 185 -23.61 -0.98 0.95
CA THR A 185 -24.67 -1.89 1.38
C THR A 185 -24.23 -2.54 2.69
N VAL A 186 -25.00 -2.27 3.75
CA VAL A 186 -24.80 -2.84 5.09
C VAL A 186 -25.97 -3.79 5.35
N GLY A 187 -25.68 -5.04 5.66
CA GLY A 187 -26.69 -5.98 6.14
C GLY A 187 -26.64 -6.11 7.67
N ASP A 188 -27.59 -6.85 8.23
CA ASP A 188 -27.57 -7.35 9.61
C ASP A 188 -26.41 -8.36 9.76
N GLY A 189 -25.19 -7.88 9.65
CA GLY A 189 -23.99 -8.67 9.78
C GLY A 189 -23.77 -8.96 11.25
N THR A 190 -24.23 -10.13 11.70
CA THR A 190 -23.54 -10.84 12.79
C THR A 190 -22.05 -10.79 12.48
N ASP A 191 -21.29 -10.25 13.42
CA ASP A 191 -19.86 -10.05 13.29
C ASP A 191 -19.21 -11.21 12.54
N ASP A 192 -18.63 -10.91 11.37
CA ASP A 192 -17.54 -11.73 10.85
C ASP A 192 -16.28 -11.43 11.69
N CYS A 193 -16.43 -11.65 13.01
CA CYS A 193 -15.45 -12.21 13.91
C CYS A 193 -15.47 -13.74 13.74
N SER A 194 -15.55 -14.24 12.51
CA SER A 194 -14.97 -15.55 12.24
C SER A 194 -13.48 -15.41 12.59
N PRO A 195 -12.94 -16.14 13.60
CA PRO A 195 -11.49 -16.26 13.72
C PRO A 195 -11.05 -16.75 12.36
N ALA A 196 -10.13 -16.00 11.73
CA ALA A 196 -9.64 -16.19 10.38
C ALA A 196 -9.80 -17.68 10.03
N SER A 197 -10.85 -18.00 9.25
CA SER A 197 -11.04 -19.37 8.81
C SER A 197 -9.69 -19.69 8.20
N THR A 198 -9.01 -20.67 8.77
CA THR A 198 -7.73 -21.16 8.27
C THR A 198 -8.04 -21.81 6.92
N ARG A 199 -8.42 -21.01 5.92
CA ARG A 199 -7.80 -21.10 4.63
C ARG A 199 -6.33 -20.96 4.96
N THR A 200 -5.73 -22.12 5.17
CA THR A 200 -4.56 -22.51 4.41
C THR A 200 -4.73 -21.89 3.02
N VAL A 201 -4.34 -20.62 2.88
CA VAL A 201 -3.64 -20.16 1.71
C VAL A 201 -2.52 -21.16 1.64
N ALA A 202 -2.74 -22.22 0.87
CA ALA A 202 -1.66 -22.98 0.33
C ALA A 202 -0.72 -21.89 -0.16
N ALA A 203 0.46 -21.80 0.47
CA ALA A 203 1.49 -20.89 0.06
C ALA A 203 1.50 -21.01 -1.46
N VAL A 204 1.03 -19.97 -2.16
CA VAL A 204 1.21 -19.89 -3.59
C VAL A 204 2.71 -19.77 -3.65
N SER A 205 3.32 -20.94 -3.82
CA SER A 205 4.74 -21.12 -3.84
C SER A 205 5.22 -20.01 -4.78
N SER A 206 6.11 -19.14 -4.31
CA SER A 206 6.82 -18.14 -5.13
C SER A 206 7.68 -18.78 -6.22
N ARG A 207 7.28 -19.96 -6.72
CA ARG A 207 7.81 -20.67 -7.87
C ARG A 207 7.47 -19.95 -9.17
N SER A 208 6.41 -19.13 -9.23
CA SER A 208 6.08 -18.40 -10.47
C SER A 208 7.01 -17.22 -10.76
N SER A 209 7.55 -16.53 -9.76
CA SER A 209 8.52 -15.43 -9.97
C SER A 209 9.92 -15.96 -10.27
N ALA A 210 10.31 -17.09 -9.65
CA ALA A 210 11.58 -17.76 -9.95
C ALA A 210 11.59 -18.39 -11.35
N LEU A 211 10.48 -18.98 -11.80
CA LEU A 211 10.36 -19.54 -13.16
C LEU A 211 10.43 -18.46 -14.25
N GLN A 212 9.86 -17.27 -14.04
CA GLN A 212 9.97 -16.18 -15.02
C GLN A 212 11.40 -15.64 -15.15
N LEU A 213 12.17 -15.56 -14.05
CA LEU A 213 13.60 -15.26 -14.12
C LEU A 213 14.43 -16.41 -14.73
N SER A 214 13.98 -17.66 -14.56
CA SER A 214 14.63 -18.84 -15.15
C SER A 214 14.51 -18.89 -16.67
N VAL A 215 13.36 -18.48 -17.22
CA VAL A 215 13.13 -18.47 -18.68
C VAL A 215 14.01 -17.41 -19.36
N VAL A 216 14.10 -16.20 -18.79
CA VAL A 216 14.95 -15.14 -19.35
C VAL A 216 16.44 -15.50 -19.20
N GLY A 217 16.85 -16.01 -18.04
CA GLY A 217 18.23 -16.46 -17.81
C GLY A 217 18.64 -17.64 -18.70
N GLY A 218 17.75 -18.61 -18.90
CA GLY A 218 17.99 -19.78 -19.75
C GLY A 218 18.14 -19.43 -21.23
N VAL A 219 17.31 -18.50 -21.74
CA VAL A 219 17.38 -18.04 -23.14
C VAL A 219 18.70 -17.29 -23.41
N LEU A 220 19.12 -16.41 -22.51
CA LEU A 220 20.40 -15.70 -22.64
C LEU A 220 21.60 -16.66 -22.65
N LEU A 221 21.59 -17.68 -21.78
CA LEU A 221 22.69 -18.65 -21.69
C LEU A 221 22.75 -19.55 -22.94
N ALA A 222 21.61 -19.94 -23.50
CA ALA A 222 21.56 -20.69 -24.75
C ALA A 222 22.11 -19.89 -25.95
N VAL A 223 21.80 -18.59 -26.05
CA VAL A 223 22.33 -17.72 -27.11
C VAL A 223 23.85 -17.55 -26.99
N VAL A 224 24.37 -17.39 -25.77
CA VAL A 224 25.83 -17.29 -25.53
C VAL A 224 26.54 -18.60 -25.90
N VAL A 225 26.00 -19.76 -25.50
CA VAL A 225 26.59 -21.07 -25.80
C VAL A 225 26.54 -21.36 -27.30
N ALA A 226 25.43 -21.09 -27.97
CA ALA A 226 25.29 -21.26 -29.41
C ALA A 226 26.25 -20.33 -30.19
N GLY A 227 26.37 -19.07 -29.76
CA GLY A 227 27.32 -18.12 -30.33
C GLY A 227 28.78 -18.56 -30.17
N ALA A 228 29.16 -19.02 -28.97
CA ALA A 228 30.50 -19.53 -28.69
C ALA A 228 30.83 -20.81 -29.49
N PHE A 229 29.87 -21.73 -29.61
CA PHE A 229 30.01 -22.95 -30.39
C PHE A 229 30.19 -22.65 -31.88
N TRP A 230 29.39 -21.75 -32.44
CA TRP A 230 29.47 -21.39 -33.85
C TRP A 230 30.78 -20.66 -34.18
N HIS A 231 31.24 -19.77 -33.28
CA HIS A 231 32.53 -19.11 -33.41
C HIS A 231 33.71 -20.10 -33.35
N ARG A 232 33.67 -21.09 -32.45
CA ARG A 232 34.67 -22.17 -32.39
C ARG A 232 34.67 -23.03 -33.66
N ARG A 233 33.49 -23.33 -34.23
CA ARG A 233 33.37 -24.15 -35.45
C ARG A 233 33.90 -23.43 -36.69
N ARG A 234 33.74 -22.10 -36.78
CA ARG A 234 34.35 -21.29 -37.85
C ARG A 234 35.86 -21.13 -37.71
N GLY A 235 36.40 -21.19 -36.48
CA GLY A 235 37.85 -21.13 -36.23
C GLY A 235 38.62 -22.38 -36.67
N ARG A 236 37.97 -23.54 -36.80
CA ARG A 236 38.61 -24.81 -37.20
C ARG A 236 38.64 -25.05 -38.72
N LYS A 237 38.03 -24.19 -39.53
CA LYS A 237 38.01 -24.27 -41.00
C LYS A 237 38.86 -23.18 -41.68
N ALA A 238 39.80 -22.58 -40.96
CA ALA A 238 40.67 -21.51 -41.46
C ALA A 238 42.14 -21.87 -41.25
#